data_AF-A0A2E2QHE6-F1
#
_entry.id   AF-A0A2E2QHE6-F1
#
_cell.length_a   1.000
_cell.length_b   1.000
_cell.length_c   1.000
_cell.angle_alpha   90.00
_cell.angle_beta   90.00
_cell.angle_gamma   90.00
#
_symmetry.space_group_name_H-M   'P 1'
#
loop_
_entity.id
_entity.type
_entity.pdbx_description
1 polymer ?
#
loop_
_entity_poly.entity_id
_entity_poly.type
_entity_poly.pdbx_seq_one_letter_code
_entity_poly.pdbx_strand_id
1 'polypeptide(L)'
;MSKYYNFRNLDIIFVDDNKNMHSLLKSLLLAMNVVNSRGCYTSEECFKCMLEDAPDIVITDMSLNPENGIDLIRRIRQGEMGVDRYTPILVLSGQTSLKHVVSARDAGATEFLAKPVSVGSLHDRLVWMIENPRPFIKASTYIGPDRRRAMRGYEGMERRQ
;
A
#
# COMPACT_ATOMS: atom_id res chain seq x y z
N MET A 1 -23.67 -12.80 0.12
CA MET A 1 -22.94 -13.72 1.01
C MET A 1 -21.54 -13.15 1.18
N SER A 2 -21.12 -12.84 2.41
CA SER A 2 -19.75 -12.37 2.66
C SER A 2 -18.79 -13.52 2.36
N LYS A 3 -17.93 -13.39 1.35
CA LYS A 3 -16.80 -14.31 1.17
C LYS A 3 -15.93 -14.15 2.42
N TYR A 4 -15.74 -15.21 3.19
CA TYR A 4 -14.78 -15.22 4.29
C TYR A 4 -13.37 -15.28 3.67
N TYR A 5 -12.63 -14.16 3.73
CA TYR A 5 -11.22 -14.15 3.34
C TYR A 5 -10.39 -14.79 4.45
N ASN A 6 -9.52 -15.71 4.05
CA ASN A 6 -8.52 -16.27 4.95
C ASN A 6 -7.16 -15.63 4.64
N PHE A 7 -6.70 -14.75 5.52
CA PHE A 7 -5.41 -14.07 5.36
C PHE A 7 -4.22 -14.82 5.99
N ARG A 8 -4.38 -16.09 6.37
CA ARG A 8 -3.32 -16.87 7.03
C ARG A 8 -2.02 -16.94 6.24
N ASN A 9 -2.09 -17.03 4.92
CA ASN A 9 -0.89 -17.15 4.09
C ASN A 9 -0.39 -15.81 3.55
N LEU A 10 -1.00 -14.70 3.97
CA LEU A 10 -0.63 -13.37 3.52
C LEU A 10 0.59 -12.86 4.31
N ASP A 11 1.64 -12.44 3.60
CA ASP A 11 2.80 -11.77 4.20
C ASP A 11 2.67 -10.25 4.06
N ILE A 12 2.68 -9.56 5.20
CA ILE A 12 2.56 -8.11 5.25
C ILE A 12 3.78 -7.50 5.94
N ILE A 13 4.45 -6.57 5.26
CA ILE A 13 5.34 -5.61 5.92
C ILE A 13 4.54 -4.34 6.22
N PHE A 14 4.69 -3.78 7.42
CA PHE A 14 4.14 -2.48 7.76
C PHE A 14 5.19 -1.51 8.32
N VAL A 15 5.10 -0.24 7.93
CA VAL A 15 6.07 0.80 8.28
C VAL A 15 5.37 1.97 8.96
N ASP A 16 5.74 2.26 10.20
CA ASP A 16 5.26 3.39 11.00
C ASP A 16 6.30 3.69 12.09
N ASP A 17 6.67 4.94 12.34
CA ASP A 17 7.66 5.29 13.36
C ASP A 17 7.08 5.28 14.79
N ASN A 18 5.75 5.17 14.92
CA ASN A 18 5.06 5.16 16.19
C ASN A 18 4.85 3.74 16.75
N LYS A 19 5.47 3.45 17.90
CA LYS A 19 5.37 2.15 18.61
C LYS A 19 3.94 1.74 18.97
N ASN A 20 3.07 2.70 19.29
CA ASN A 20 1.67 2.42 19.60
C ASN A 20 0.90 1.99 18.34
N MET A 21 1.19 2.63 17.20
CA MET A 21 0.59 2.24 15.93
C MET A 21 1.08 0.88 15.47
N HIS A 22 2.36 0.55 15.67
CA HIS A 22 2.88 -0.81 15.46
C HIS A 22 2.11 -1.86 16.23
N SER A 23 1.90 -1.61 17.52
CA SER A 23 1.20 -2.54 18.41
C SER A 23 -0.25 -2.70 17.97
N LEU A 24 -0.93 -1.59 17.63
CA LEU A 24 -2.29 -1.60 17.10
C LEU A 24 -2.37 -2.39 15.78
N LEU A 25 -1.52 -2.08 14.79
CA LEU A 25 -1.53 -2.76 13.49
C LEU A 25 -1.27 -4.25 13.64
N LYS A 26 -0.31 -4.64 14.48
CA LYS A 26 -0.05 -6.06 14.76
C LYS A 26 -1.27 -6.76 15.37
N SER A 27 -1.96 -6.12 16.31
CA SER A 27 -3.21 -6.65 16.89
C SER A 27 -4.34 -6.73 15.86
N LEU A 28 -4.51 -5.73 14.99
CA LEU A 28 -5.53 -5.73 13.95
C LEU A 28 -5.28 -6.81 12.90
N LEU A 29 -4.04 -6.94 12.42
CA LEU A 29 -3.63 -7.97 11.46
C LEU A 29 -3.82 -9.38 12.04
N LEU A 30 -3.41 -9.60 13.29
CA LEU A 30 -3.62 -10.87 13.98
C LEU A 30 -5.10 -11.21 14.17
N ALA A 31 -5.94 -10.22 14.50
CA ALA A 31 -7.40 -10.41 14.61
C ALA A 31 -8.06 -10.83 13.29
N MET A 32 -7.42 -10.53 12.15
CA MET A 32 -7.82 -10.99 10.82
C MET A 32 -7.09 -12.27 10.38
N ASN A 33 -6.38 -12.94 11.28
CA ASN A 33 -5.61 -14.18 11.05
C ASN A 33 -4.42 -14.01 10.08
N VAL A 34 -3.88 -12.79 9.92
CA VAL A 34 -2.58 -12.58 9.26
C VAL A 34 -1.50 -13.00 10.24
N VAL A 35 -0.88 -14.16 10.01
CA VAL A 35 0.16 -14.69 10.91
C VAL A 35 1.56 -14.17 10.57
N ASN A 36 1.79 -13.80 9.31
CA ASN A 36 3.08 -13.29 8.82
C ASN A 36 2.98 -11.76 8.66
N SER A 37 3.22 -11.04 9.75
CA SER A 37 3.28 -9.58 9.74
C SER A 37 4.60 -9.07 10.33
N ARG A 38 5.37 -8.32 9.55
CA ARG A 38 6.68 -7.77 9.91
C ARG A 38 6.59 -6.25 10.04
N GLY A 39 6.95 -5.72 11.20
CA GLY A 39 6.92 -4.28 11.49
C GLY A 39 8.29 -3.64 11.32
N CYS A 40 8.35 -2.50 10.64
CA CYS A 40 9.55 -1.68 10.43
C CYS A 40 9.31 -0.25 10.93
N TYR A 41 10.35 0.40 11.44
CA TYR A 41 10.29 1.78 11.93
C TYR A 41 10.86 2.79 10.92
N THR A 42 11.59 2.33 9.91
CA THR A 42 12.21 3.16 8.86
C THR A 42 12.03 2.55 7.47
N SER A 43 12.27 3.33 6.42
CA SER A 43 12.29 2.82 5.04
C SER A 43 13.42 1.81 4.86
N GLU A 44 14.60 2.05 5.43
CA GLU A 44 15.76 1.16 5.30
C GLU A 44 15.47 -0.22 5.90
N GLU A 45 14.83 -0.28 7.06
CA GLU A 45 14.37 -1.54 7.66
C GLU A 45 13.35 -2.24 6.74
N CYS A 46 12.41 -1.49 6.17
CA CYS A 46 11.44 -2.03 5.21
C CYS A 46 12.12 -2.64 4.00
N PHE A 47 13.07 -1.94 3.37
CA PHE A 47 13.81 -2.44 2.22
C PHE A 47 14.62 -3.69 2.57
N LYS A 48 15.29 -3.70 3.72
CA LYS A 48 16.02 -4.88 4.19
C LYS A 48 15.08 -6.08 4.34
N CYS A 49 13.94 -5.91 4.99
CA CYS A 49 12.95 -6.98 5.15
C CYS A 49 12.37 -7.45 3.81
N MET A 50 12.11 -6.54 2.86
CA MET A 50 11.62 -6.88 1.52
C MET A 50 12.63 -7.68 0.70
N LEU A 51 13.94 -7.44 0.90
CA LEU A 51 15.01 -8.17 0.22
C LEU A 51 15.29 -9.54 0.84
N GLU A 52 15.11 -9.66 2.16
CA GLU A 52 15.20 -10.95 2.86
C GLU A 52 14.04 -11.87 2.43
N ASP A 53 12.80 -11.37 2.52
CA ASP A 53 11.61 -12.08 2.05
C ASP A 53 10.60 -11.08 1.47
N ALA A 54 10.24 -11.24 0.19
CA ALA A 54 9.30 -10.35 -0.49
C ALA A 54 7.88 -10.47 0.11
N PRO A 55 7.24 -9.37 0.53
CA PRO A 55 5.88 -9.40 1.07
C PRO A 55 4.82 -9.40 -0.05
N ASP A 56 3.61 -9.87 0.28
CA ASP A 56 2.45 -9.73 -0.59
C ASP A 56 1.87 -8.31 -0.56
N ILE A 57 1.96 -7.62 0.58
CA ILE A 57 1.45 -6.27 0.77
C ILE A 57 2.40 -5.47 1.65
N VAL A 58 2.66 -4.22 1.27
CA VAL A 58 3.27 -3.22 2.14
C VAL A 58 2.20 -2.26 2.65
N ILE A 59 2.16 -2.04 3.96
CA ILE A 59 1.37 -1.00 4.59
C ILE A 59 2.34 0.09 5.07
N THR A 60 2.10 1.36 4.75
CA THR A 60 3.01 2.44 5.19
C THR A 60 2.23 3.61 5.72
N ASP A 61 2.73 4.21 6.80
CA ASP A 61 2.27 5.54 7.18
C ASP A 61 2.77 6.60 6.21
N MET A 62 1.95 7.61 5.96
CA MET A 62 2.35 8.71 5.09
C MET A 62 3.39 9.63 5.74
N SER A 63 3.33 9.80 7.05
CA SER A 63 4.13 10.72 7.85
C SER A 63 5.14 9.96 8.70
N LEU A 64 6.14 9.38 8.05
CA LEU A 64 7.30 8.82 8.74
C LEU A 64 8.18 9.97 9.30
N ASN A 65 9.07 9.65 10.22
CA ASN A 65 10.10 10.58 10.71
C ASN A 65 11.39 9.78 10.90
N PRO A 66 12.53 10.19 10.30
CA PRO A 66 12.80 11.43 9.57
C PRO A 66 12.40 11.45 8.09
N GLU A 67 11.86 10.35 7.57
CA GLU A 67 11.59 10.18 6.14
C GLU A 67 10.15 10.46 5.75
N ASN A 68 9.82 10.50 4.46
CA ASN A 68 8.43 10.63 4.00
C ASN A 68 7.93 9.29 3.44
N GLY A 69 6.76 8.80 3.87
CA GLY A 69 6.17 7.56 3.34
C GLY A 69 5.92 7.63 1.82
N ILE A 70 5.71 8.84 1.28
CA ILE A 70 5.61 9.06 -0.17
C ILE A 70 6.91 8.75 -0.89
N ASP A 71 8.05 9.05 -0.27
CA ASP A 71 9.35 8.74 -0.86
C ASP A 71 9.64 7.25 -0.79
N LEU A 72 9.29 6.55 0.30
CA LEU A 72 9.32 5.09 0.36
C LEU A 72 8.54 4.45 -0.81
N ILE A 73 7.31 4.92 -1.07
CA ILE A 73 6.48 4.43 -2.18
C ILE A 73 7.21 4.61 -3.51
N ARG A 74 7.78 5.79 -3.77
CA ARG A 74 8.51 6.07 -5.01
C ARG A 74 9.72 5.16 -5.17
N ARG A 75 10.50 4.97 -4.11
CA ARG A 75 11.69 4.11 -4.10
C ARG A 75 11.31 2.65 -4.42
N ILE A 76 10.24 2.13 -3.80
CA ILE A 76 9.70 0.80 -4.13
C ILE A 76 9.29 0.71 -5.60
N ARG A 77 8.55 1.71 -6.13
CA ARG A 77 8.10 1.71 -7.53
C ARG A 77 9.25 1.83 -8.54
N GLN A 78 10.33 2.51 -8.16
CA GLN A 78 11.56 2.55 -8.94
C GLN A 78 12.29 1.20 -8.94
N GLY A 79 11.96 0.29 -8.02
CA GLY A 79 12.65 -0.98 -7.81
C GLY A 79 14.03 -0.76 -7.21
N GLU A 80 14.17 0.26 -6.35
CA GLU A 80 15.42 0.54 -5.66
C GLU A 80 15.87 -0.69 -4.86
N MET A 81 17.18 -0.94 -4.81
CA MET A 81 17.80 -2.12 -4.19
C MET A 81 17.32 -3.48 -4.75
N GLY A 82 16.51 -3.51 -5.82
CA GLY A 82 16.03 -4.74 -6.44
C GLY A 82 14.71 -5.28 -5.87
N VAL A 83 14.00 -4.52 -5.04
CA VAL A 83 12.68 -4.94 -4.53
C VAL A 83 11.62 -5.00 -5.63
N ASP A 84 10.59 -5.81 -5.41
CA ASP A 84 9.48 -5.92 -6.35
C ASP A 84 8.67 -4.60 -6.42
N ARG A 85 8.71 -3.95 -7.58
CA ARG A 85 7.95 -2.72 -7.83
C ARG A 85 6.45 -2.96 -7.95
N TYR A 86 6.00 -4.19 -8.12
CA TYR A 86 4.58 -4.54 -8.28
C TYR A 86 3.87 -4.77 -6.96
N THR A 87 4.59 -4.92 -5.85
CA THR A 87 4.02 -5.13 -4.51
C THR A 87 2.91 -4.11 -4.22
N PRO A 88 1.67 -4.55 -3.94
CA PRO A 88 0.60 -3.68 -3.52
C PRO A 88 0.97 -2.85 -2.29
N ILE A 89 0.74 -1.54 -2.34
CA ILE A 89 1.02 -0.62 -1.22
C ILE A 89 -0.26 0.02 -0.71
N LEU A 90 -0.58 -0.19 0.56
CA LEU A 90 -1.65 0.50 1.28
C LEU A 90 -1.07 1.63 2.13
N VAL A 91 -1.51 2.86 1.89
CA VAL A 91 -1.15 4.00 2.74
C VAL A 91 -2.16 4.13 3.87
N LEU A 92 -1.67 4.18 5.12
CA LEU A 92 -2.45 4.60 6.27
C LEU A 92 -2.07 6.03 6.61
N SER A 93 -3.03 6.92 6.85
CA SER A 93 -2.69 8.31 7.19
C SER A 93 -3.77 8.99 8.00
N GLY A 94 -3.36 9.80 8.98
CA GLY A 94 -4.24 10.77 9.65
C GLY A 94 -4.49 12.03 8.82
N GLN A 95 -3.65 12.30 7.81
CA GLN A 95 -3.76 13.45 6.91
C GLN A 95 -4.53 13.07 5.65
N THR A 96 -5.82 13.39 5.62
CA THR A 96 -6.74 12.91 4.58
C THR A 96 -7.17 14.00 3.59
N SER A 97 -6.48 15.14 3.57
CA SER A 97 -6.81 16.19 2.60
C SER A 97 -6.58 15.69 1.17
N LEU A 98 -7.35 16.22 0.21
CA LEU A 98 -7.29 15.82 -1.19
C LEU A 98 -5.86 15.84 -1.74
N LYS A 99 -5.06 16.84 -1.34
CA LYS A 99 -3.65 16.96 -1.72
C LYS A 99 -2.84 15.74 -1.30
N HIS A 100 -3.01 15.26 -0.07
CA HIS A 100 -2.25 14.12 0.44
C HIS A 100 -2.64 12.81 -0.26
N VAL A 101 -3.95 12.59 -0.46
CA VAL A 101 -4.46 11.43 -1.20
C VAL A 101 -3.97 11.40 -2.65
N VAL A 102 -3.98 12.57 -3.32
CA VAL A 102 -3.46 12.70 -4.69
C VAL A 102 -1.95 12.44 -4.73
N SER A 103 -1.18 12.99 -3.79
CA SER A 103 0.27 12.73 -3.71
C SER A 103 0.59 11.25 -3.53
N ALA A 104 -0.14 10.52 -2.66
CA ALA A 104 0.05 9.08 -2.48
C ALA A 104 -0.28 8.29 -3.74
N ARG A 105 -1.39 8.60 -4.40
CA ARG A 105 -1.78 7.98 -5.67
C ARG A 105 -0.73 8.23 -6.76
N ASP A 106 -0.26 9.46 -6.88
CA ASP A 106 0.70 9.87 -7.91
C ASP A 106 2.12 9.35 -7.62
N ALA A 107 2.43 9.00 -6.36
CA ALA A 107 3.62 8.24 -6.01
C ALA A 107 3.54 6.75 -6.37
N GLY A 108 2.34 6.21 -6.60
CA GLY A 108 2.13 4.82 -6.97
C GLY A 108 1.50 3.95 -5.88
N ALA A 109 0.87 4.55 -4.87
CA ALA A 109 0.09 3.80 -3.88
C ALA A 109 -1.03 2.97 -4.54
N THR A 110 -1.24 1.75 -4.05
CA THR A 110 -2.33 0.89 -4.50
C THR A 110 -3.64 1.29 -3.84
N GLU A 111 -3.63 1.63 -2.56
CA GLU A 111 -4.82 2.14 -1.89
C GLU A 111 -4.45 3.08 -0.75
N PHE A 112 -5.46 3.77 -0.22
CA PHE A 112 -5.35 4.70 0.89
C PHE A 112 -6.46 4.44 1.89
N LEU A 113 -6.13 4.44 3.18
CA LEU A 113 -7.06 4.30 4.29
C LEU A 113 -6.77 5.35 5.36
N ALA A 114 -7.81 6.08 5.74
CA ALA A 114 -7.73 7.11 6.78
C ALA A 114 -7.61 6.47 8.17
N LYS A 115 -6.74 7.03 9.02
CA LYS A 115 -6.76 6.80 10.46
C LYS A 115 -7.95 7.59 11.08
N PRO A 116 -8.64 7.07 12.11
CA PRO A 116 -8.38 5.81 12.83
C PRO A 116 -8.78 4.56 12.04
N VAL A 117 -7.95 3.52 12.16
CA VAL A 117 -8.16 2.23 11.49
C VAL A 117 -8.88 1.25 12.41
N SER A 118 -9.79 0.44 11.86
CA SER A 118 -10.48 -0.64 12.55
C SER A 118 -10.26 -1.97 11.81
N VAL A 119 -10.59 -3.09 12.45
CA VAL A 119 -10.52 -4.41 11.80
C VAL A 119 -11.34 -4.43 10.51
N GLY A 120 -12.57 -3.91 10.55
CA GLY A 120 -13.45 -3.87 9.37
C GLY A 120 -12.90 -2.98 8.25
N SER A 121 -12.43 -1.77 8.57
CA SER A 121 -11.96 -0.85 7.53
C SER A 121 -10.65 -1.32 6.89
N LEU A 122 -9.77 -1.97 7.65
CA LEU A 122 -8.55 -2.58 7.12
C LEU A 122 -8.88 -3.84 6.30
N HIS A 123 -9.72 -4.73 6.83
CA HIS A 123 -10.21 -5.92 6.13
C HIS A 123 -10.77 -5.56 4.75
N ASP A 124 -11.72 -4.64 4.70
CA ASP A 124 -12.39 -4.26 3.45
C ASP A 124 -11.39 -3.69 2.44
N ARG A 125 -10.36 -2.98 2.92
CA ARG A 125 -9.33 -2.43 2.04
C ARG A 125 -8.40 -3.51 1.49
N LEU A 126 -7.99 -4.46 2.31
CA LEU A 126 -7.18 -5.61 1.88
C LEU A 126 -7.96 -6.46 0.86
N VAL A 127 -9.22 -6.80 1.16
CA VAL A 127 -10.10 -7.52 0.23
C VAL A 127 -10.24 -6.78 -1.09
N TRP A 128 -10.49 -5.46 -1.04
CA TRP A 128 -10.63 -4.67 -2.25
C TRP A 128 -9.37 -4.69 -3.11
N MET A 129 -8.18 -4.56 -2.50
CA MET A 129 -6.90 -4.63 -3.21
C MET A 129 -6.67 -5.99 -3.89
N ILE A 130 -7.10 -7.08 -3.23
CA ILE A 130 -6.96 -8.45 -3.75
C ILE A 130 -7.94 -8.71 -4.90
N GLU A 131 -9.20 -8.30 -4.77
CA GLU A 131 -10.23 -8.58 -5.78
C GLU A 131 -10.21 -7.62 -6.97
N ASN A 132 -9.61 -6.43 -6.81
CA ASN A 132 -9.63 -5.37 -7.83
C ASN A 132 -8.20 -4.96 -8.23
N PRO A 133 -7.35 -5.88 -8.71
CA PRO A 133 -6.02 -5.53 -9.19
C PRO A 133 -6.15 -4.56 -10.36
N ARG A 134 -5.41 -3.45 -10.29
CA ARG A 134 -5.39 -2.44 -11.35
C ARG A 134 -4.21 -2.71 -12.29
N PRO A 135 -4.35 -2.47 -13.61
CA PRO A 135 -3.23 -2.56 -14.54
C PRO A 135 -2.06 -1.72 -14.05
N PHE A 136 -0.86 -2.29 -14.07
CA PHE A 136 0.33 -1.58 -13.66
C PHE A 136 0.90 -0.79 -14.85
N ILE A 137 1.05 0.51 -14.68
CA ILE A 137 1.50 1.44 -15.70
C ILE A 137 2.96 1.79 -15.46
N LYS A 138 3.79 1.63 -16.49
CA LYS A 138 5.18 2.10 -16.52
C LYS A 138 5.32 3.14 -17.64
N ALA A 139 5.40 4.40 -17.26
CA ALA A 139 5.63 5.54 -18.13
C ALA A 139 6.87 6.32 -17.67
N SER A 140 7.38 7.22 -18.51
CA SER A 140 8.55 8.05 -18.18
C SER A 140 8.37 8.89 -16.90
N THR A 141 7.13 9.26 -16.57
CA THR A 141 6.79 10.14 -15.44
C THR A 141 6.02 9.44 -14.32
N TYR A 142 5.68 8.15 -14.47
CA TYR A 142 4.85 7.43 -13.50
C TYR A 142 5.10 5.93 -13.53
N ILE A 143 5.26 5.33 -12.36
CA ILE A 143 5.36 3.88 -12.18
C ILE A 143 4.40 3.48 -11.05
N GLY A 144 3.36 2.73 -11.37
CA GLY A 144 2.39 2.29 -10.39
C GLY A 144 1.06 1.84 -11.00
N PRO A 145 0.07 1.50 -10.16
CA PRO A 145 -1.25 1.07 -10.63
C PRO A 145 -2.01 2.20 -11.34
N ASP A 146 -2.80 1.89 -12.37
CA ASP A 146 -3.56 2.90 -13.14
C ASP A 146 -4.35 3.84 -12.22
N ARG A 147 -4.01 5.14 -12.26
CA ARG A 147 -4.58 6.18 -11.41
C ARG A 147 -6.09 6.39 -11.62
N ARG A 148 -6.64 5.90 -12.74
CA ARG A 148 -8.06 6.00 -13.07
C ARG A 148 -8.85 4.94 -12.30
N ARG A 149 -9.64 5.36 -11.31
CA ARG A 149 -10.51 4.48 -10.53
C ARG A 149 -11.82 4.10 -11.22
N ALA A 150 -12.21 4.84 -12.25
CA ALA A 150 -13.37 4.55 -13.07
C ALA A 150 -12.93 4.50 -14.54
N MET A 151 -13.33 3.43 -15.25
CA MET A 151 -13.30 3.41 -16.71
C MET A 151 -14.39 4.34 -17.23
N ARG A 152 -14.16 5.65 -17.20
CA ARG A 152 -14.81 6.53 -18.16
C ARG A 152 -14.09 6.26 -19.47
N GLY A 153 -14.74 5.50 -20.36
CA GLY A 153 -14.20 5.28 -21.70
C GLY A 153 -13.81 6.63 -22.28
N TYR A 154 -12.55 6.78 -22.70
CA TYR A 154 -12.19 7.92 -23.51
C TYR A 154 -12.77 7.66 -24.90
N GLU A 155 -13.79 8.43 -25.27
CA GLU A 155 -14.45 8.43 -26.59
C GLU A 155 -13.88 9.53 -27.50
N GLY A 156 -12.69 10.03 -27.21
CA GLY A 156 -12.02 11.01 -28.06
C GLY A 156 -11.22 10.37 -29.19
N MET A 157 -10.91 11.17 -30.21
CA MET A 157 -10.21 10.71 -31.43
C MET A 157 -8.81 10.11 -31.18
N GLU A 158 -8.20 10.38 -30.03
CA GLU A 158 -6.89 9.82 -29.64
C GLU A 158 -6.97 8.43 -28.98
N ARG A 159 -8.16 7.80 -28.92
CA ARG A 159 -8.27 6.42 -28.43
C ARG A 159 -7.53 5.49 -29.40
N ARG A 160 -6.45 4.86 -28.95
CA ARG A 160 -5.74 3.83 -29.74
C ARG A 160 -6.74 2.71 -30.10
N GLN A 161 -6.91 2.48 -31.39
CA GLN A 161 -7.64 1.34 -31.94
C GLN A 161 -6.77 0.08 -31.89
#